data_AF-A0A836B7Y9-F1
#
_entry.id   AF-A0A836B7Y9-F1
#
_cell.length_a   1.000
_cell.length_b   1.000
_cell.length_c   1.000
_cell.angle_alpha   90.00
_cell.angle_beta   90.00
_cell.angle_gamma   90.00
#
_symmetry.space_group_name_H-M   'P 1'
#
loop_
_entity.id
_entity.type
_entity.pdbx_description
1 polymer ?
#
loop_
_entity_poly.entity_id
_entity_poly.type
_entity_poly.pdbx_seq_one_letter_code
_entity_poly.pdbx_strand_id
1 'polypeptide(L)'
;MAEESKNNSGAEEAPDKPPKDEDSDSDSWLEEDEEDEIWESLDDTPQKVDDKLYIGSMAAEHNYDGLKAAGISHVLQVAEGLTPSHVAEGLCYRSVQVSDTPGEDLVAHFRRCFDFIREAHESGGSVLVHCVAGVSRSATVVMGWLMWRHHLSADEAFRRVHRVRPWVMPNPGFRKQLERFGELGCDLSKWTAWRHVWREEPLTLVLQSFQRSTAISGLNGEPLPSL
;
A
#
# COMPACT_ATOMS: atom_id res chain seq x y z
N MET A 1 -68.45 -19.35 -47.61
CA MET A 1 -68.47 -17.88 -47.55
C MET A 1 -67.28 -17.50 -46.69
N ALA A 2 -66.10 -17.24 -47.28
CA ALA A 2 -65.63 -15.91 -47.72
C ALA A 2 -65.62 -14.93 -46.52
N GLU A 3 -64.54 -14.29 -46.07
CA GLU A 3 -63.39 -13.61 -46.69
C GLU A 3 -62.23 -13.55 -45.64
N GLU A 4 -60.95 -13.79 -45.98
CA GLU A 4 -59.90 -12.78 -46.29
C GLU A 4 -59.69 -11.73 -45.16
N SER A 5 -58.55 -11.62 -44.46
CA SER A 5 -57.33 -10.97 -44.97
C SER A 5 -56.27 -10.68 -43.87
N LYS A 6 -54.99 -10.72 -44.28
CA LYS A 6 -53.83 -9.87 -43.90
C LYS A 6 -52.83 -10.27 -42.78
N ASN A 7 -51.64 -10.65 -43.29
CA ASN A 7 -50.26 -10.48 -42.82
C ASN A 7 -49.99 -9.24 -41.93
N ASN A 8 -49.01 -9.34 -41.03
CA ASN A 8 -47.75 -8.59 -41.17
C ASN A 8 -46.62 -9.14 -40.28
N SER A 9 -45.45 -9.32 -40.89
CA SER A 9 -44.14 -9.57 -40.27
C SER A 9 -43.56 -8.28 -39.71
N GLY A 10 -43.10 -8.29 -38.46
CA GLY A 10 -42.30 -7.22 -37.87
C GLY A 10 -41.00 -7.81 -37.34
N ALA A 11 -39.90 -7.59 -38.06
CA ALA A 11 -38.55 -7.71 -37.54
C ALA A 11 -38.21 -6.35 -36.92
N GLU A 12 -37.85 -6.33 -35.63
CA GLU A 12 -37.37 -5.13 -34.95
C GLU A 12 -35.89 -4.91 -35.27
N GLU A 13 -35.60 -3.84 -36.01
CA GLU A 13 -34.27 -3.28 -36.21
C GLU A 13 -33.80 -2.55 -34.94
N ALA A 14 -32.55 -2.80 -34.55
CA ALA A 14 -31.86 -2.13 -33.46
C ALA A 14 -31.55 -0.66 -33.81
N PRO A 15 -31.52 0.28 -32.83
CA PRO A 15 -31.30 1.69 -33.11
C PRO A 15 -29.84 2.00 -33.46
N ASP A 16 -29.73 2.86 -34.47
CA ASP A 16 -28.54 3.41 -35.11
C ASP A 16 -27.63 4.19 -34.13
N LYS A 17 -26.31 4.00 -34.25
CA LYS A 17 -25.30 4.60 -33.34
C LYS A 17 -24.87 5.97 -33.90
N PRO A 18 -24.79 7.04 -33.08
CA PRO A 18 -24.43 8.37 -33.57
C PRO A 18 -22.96 8.43 -34.02
N PRO A 19 -22.62 9.36 -34.94
CA PRO A 19 -21.30 9.41 -35.56
C PRO A 19 -20.23 9.86 -34.56
N LYS A 20 -19.02 9.32 -34.72
CA LYS A 20 -17.83 9.66 -33.93
C LYS A 20 -17.25 10.97 -34.44
N ASP A 21 -17.17 11.96 -33.58
CA ASP A 21 -16.29 13.11 -33.77
C ASP A 21 -14.86 12.66 -33.46
N GLU A 22 -13.98 12.82 -34.46
CA GLU A 22 -12.53 12.68 -34.34
C GLU A 22 -11.99 14.00 -33.78
N ASP A 23 -11.38 13.98 -32.59
CA ASP A 23 -10.24 14.83 -32.22
C ASP A 23 -9.64 14.41 -30.88
N SER A 24 -8.33 14.10 -30.91
CA SER A 24 -7.31 14.23 -29.86
C SER A 24 -7.69 14.00 -28.39
N ASP A 25 -7.29 12.86 -27.83
CA ASP A 25 -6.16 12.80 -26.88
C ASP A 25 -5.85 11.33 -26.55
N SER A 26 -4.56 10.98 -26.69
CA SER A 26 -4.01 9.65 -26.45
C SER A 26 -3.95 9.36 -24.95
N ASP A 27 -5.10 9.10 -24.33
CA ASP A 27 -5.17 8.32 -23.09
C ASP A 27 -5.49 6.88 -23.47
N SER A 28 -4.49 6.00 -23.33
CA SER A 28 -4.65 4.57 -23.50
C SER A 28 -5.47 4.04 -22.32
N TRP A 29 -6.80 4.08 -22.46
CA TRP A 29 -7.71 3.26 -21.68
C TRP A 29 -7.45 1.81 -22.08
N LEU A 30 -6.69 1.07 -21.27
CA LEU A 30 -6.67 -0.38 -21.37
C LEU A 30 -8.07 -0.87 -21.00
N GLU A 31 -8.57 -1.88 -21.71
CA GLU A 31 -9.87 -2.48 -21.41
C GLU A 31 -9.80 -3.10 -20.00
N GLU A 32 -10.84 -2.93 -19.16
CA GLU A 32 -10.85 -3.40 -17.76
C GLU A 32 -10.45 -4.89 -17.64
N ASP A 33 -10.78 -5.69 -18.64
CA ASP A 33 -10.44 -7.10 -18.75
C ASP A 33 -8.92 -7.37 -18.89
N GLU A 34 -8.17 -6.47 -19.53
CA GLU A 34 -6.70 -6.59 -19.68
C GLU A 34 -5.96 -6.22 -18.37
N GLU A 35 -6.51 -5.28 -17.58
CA GLU A 35 -5.92 -4.92 -16.30
C GLU A 35 -6.04 -6.07 -15.29
N ASP A 36 -7.20 -6.71 -15.16
CA ASP A 36 -7.38 -7.82 -14.23
C ASP A 36 -6.47 -9.02 -14.56
N GLU A 37 -6.28 -9.35 -15.84
CA GLU A 37 -5.40 -10.43 -16.30
C GLU A 37 -3.90 -10.13 -16.00
N ILE A 38 -3.49 -8.86 -16.08
CA ILE A 38 -2.14 -8.42 -15.72
C ILE A 38 -1.91 -8.54 -14.21
N TRP A 39 -2.91 -8.28 -13.37
CA TRP A 39 -2.75 -8.32 -11.92
C TRP A 39 -2.70 -9.74 -11.37
N GLU A 40 -3.55 -10.63 -11.89
CA GLU A 40 -3.52 -12.05 -11.51
C GLU A 40 -2.18 -12.71 -11.88
N SER A 41 -1.62 -12.37 -13.06
CA SER A 41 -0.35 -12.95 -13.52
C SER A 41 0.89 -12.40 -12.81
N LEU A 42 0.81 -11.23 -12.17
CA LEU A 42 1.94 -10.65 -11.45
C LEU A 42 1.90 -10.93 -9.95
N ASP A 43 0.76 -11.26 -9.34
CA ASP A 43 0.69 -11.39 -7.89
C ASP A 43 1.54 -12.55 -7.32
N ASP A 44 1.83 -13.57 -8.13
CA ASP A 44 2.55 -14.77 -7.72
C ASP A 44 4.08 -14.71 -7.94
N THR A 45 4.61 -13.55 -8.36
CA THR A 45 6.07 -13.37 -8.55
C THR A 45 6.63 -12.24 -7.69
N PRO A 46 7.91 -12.29 -7.27
CA PRO A 46 8.57 -11.17 -6.63
C PRO A 46 8.83 -10.02 -7.61
N GLN A 47 8.38 -8.80 -7.31
CA GLN A 47 8.71 -7.61 -8.11
C GLN A 47 9.96 -6.92 -7.57
N LYS A 48 10.96 -6.72 -8.42
CA LYS A 48 12.21 -6.03 -8.05
C LYS A 48 11.96 -4.52 -7.90
N VAL A 49 12.16 -4.00 -6.70
CA VAL A 49 11.98 -2.57 -6.39
C VAL A 49 13.31 -1.81 -6.45
N ASP A 50 14.38 -2.47 -6.00
CA ASP A 50 15.72 -1.90 -5.89
C ASP A 50 16.78 -3.01 -5.98
N ASP A 51 18.07 -2.67 -5.89
CA ASP A 51 19.12 -3.68 -5.89
C ASP A 51 18.91 -4.71 -4.76
N LYS A 52 18.78 -5.98 -5.16
CA LYS A 52 18.55 -7.13 -4.28
C LYS A 52 17.36 -6.97 -3.30
N LEU A 53 16.38 -6.14 -3.65
CA LEU A 53 15.18 -5.91 -2.84
C LEU A 53 13.92 -6.08 -3.70
N TYR A 54 13.04 -6.95 -3.22
CA TYR A 54 11.81 -7.33 -3.89
C TYR A 54 10.62 -7.14 -2.96
N ILE A 55 9.45 -6.86 -3.55
CA ILE A 55 8.15 -6.83 -2.89
C ILE A 55 7.26 -7.94 -3.47
N GLY A 56 6.32 -8.46 -2.68
CA GLY A 56 5.33 -9.42 -3.17
C GLY A 56 4.19 -9.68 -2.18
N SER A 57 3.29 -10.58 -2.58
CA SER A 57 2.20 -11.12 -1.75
C SER A 57 2.59 -12.46 -1.13
N MET A 58 1.64 -13.12 -0.45
CA MET A 58 1.79 -14.49 -0.01
C MET A 58 1.90 -15.48 -1.19
N ALA A 59 1.23 -15.21 -2.31
CA ALA A 59 1.34 -16.03 -3.51
C ALA A 59 2.78 -16.03 -4.05
N ALA A 60 3.41 -14.85 -4.09
CA ALA A 60 4.82 -14.71 -4.45
C ALA A 60 5.78 -15.46 -3.53
N GLU A 61 5.46 -15.58 -2.23
CA GLU A 61 6.27 -16.36 -1.29
C GLU A 61 6.10 -17.87 -1.47
N HIS A 62 4.90 -18.34 -1.79
CA HIS A 62 4.63 -19.77 -2.05
C HIS A 62 5.20 -20.25 -3.41
N ASN A 63 5.48 -19.33 -4.33
CA ASN A 63 6.08 -19.66 -5.62
C ASN A 63 7.61 -19.81 -5.50
N TYR A 64 8.07 -20.98 -5.02
CA TYR A 64 9.50 -21.26 -4.86
C TYR A 64 10.31 -21.10 -6.16
N ASP A 65 9.76 -21.48 -7.31
CA ASP A 65 10.45 -21.32 -8.59
C ASP A 65 10.63 -19.84 -8.94
N GLY A 66 9.63 -19.00 -8.66
CA GLY A 66 9.71 -17.54 -8.77
C GLY A 66 10.75 -16.94 -7.82
N LEU A 67 10.79 -17.38 -6.56
CA LEU A 67 11.80 -16.97 -5.58
C LEU A 67 13.22 -17.32 -6.05
N LYS A 68 13.41 -18.55 -6.55
CA LYS A 68 14.68 -19.04 -7.06
C LYS A 68 15.13 -18.29 -8.30
N ALA A 69 14.22 -18.04 -9.25
CA ALA A 69 14.50 -17.26 -10.46
C ALA A 69 14.92 -15.81 -10.13
N ALA A 70 14.31 -15.20 -9.11
CA ALA A 70 14.68 -13.88 -8.62
C ALA A 70 15.96 -13.87 -7.74
N GLY A 71 16.53 -15.04 -7.44
CA GLY A 71 17.71 -15.17 -6.58
C GLY A 71 17.45 -14.77 -5.13
N ILE A 72 16.23 -14.96 -4.64
CA ILE A 72 15.86 -14.69 -3.25
C ILE A 72 16.54 -15.71 -2.34
N SER A 73 17.16 -15.22 -1.27
CA SER A 73 17.71 -16.05 -0.19
C SER A 73 17.12 -15.70 1.18
N HIS A 74 16.48 -14.54 1.29
CA HIS A 74 15.90 -14.03 2.53
C HIS A 74 14.44 -13.60 2.31
N VAL A 75 13.56 -13.93 3.24
CA VAL A 75 12.14 -13.59 3.17
C VAL A 75 11.69 -12.90 4.46
N LEU A 76 11.23 -11.65 4.33
CA LEU A 76 10.69 -10.83 5.41
C LEU A 76 9.17 -10.86 5.34
N GLN A 77 8.56 -11.53 6.32
CA GLN A 77 7.10 -11.66 6.44
C GLN A 77 6.57 -10.53 7.33
N VAL A 78 5.68 -9.68 6.80
CA VAL A 78 5.12 -8.52 7.50
C VAL A 78 3.61 -8.66 7.63
N ALA A 79 3.17 -9.63 8.42
CA ALA A 79 1.78 -9.82 8.79
C ALA A 79 1.66 -10.81 9.96
N GLU A 80 0.55 -10.72 10.70
CA GLU A 80 0.17 -11.74 11.68
C GLU A 80 -0.16 -13.08 11.01
N GLY A 81 0.23 -14.17 11.65
CA GLY A 81 -0.17 -15.52 11.25
C GLY A 81 0.52 -16.10 10.01
N LEU A 82 1.51 -15.41 9.45
CA LEU A 82 2.33 -15.97 8.36
C LEU A 82 3.30 -17.03 8.90
N THR A 83 3.42 -18.13 8.15
CA THR A 83 4.38 -19.20 8.40
C THR A 83 5.43 -19.24 7.29
N PRO A 84 6.71 -19.48 7.60
CA PRO A 84 7.73 -19.73 6.58
C PRO A 84 7.45 -20.99 5.76
N SER A 85 7.48 -20.89 4.43
CA SER A 85 7.14 -22.03 3.55
C SER A 85 8.36 -22.82 3.07
N HIS A 86 9.49 -22.15 2.85
CA HIS A 86 10.65 -22.73 2.16
C HIS A 86 11.94 -22.78 3.00
N VAL A 87 11.80 -23.07 4.29
CA VAL A 87 12.93 -23.19 5.23
C VAL A 87 13.79 -24.42 4.90
N ALA A 88 13.17 -25.52 4.46
CA ALA A 88 13.86 -26.76 4.13
C ALA A 88 14.75 -26.61 2.87
N GLU A 89 14.40 -25.66 2.01
CA GLU A 89 15.08 -25.28 0.79
C GLU A 89 16.20 -24.25 1.03
N GLY A 90 16.42 -23.87 2.29
CA GLY A 90 17.53 -23.02 2.72
C GLY A 90 17.25 -21.52 2.70
N LEU A 91 16.00 -21.08 2.51
CA LEU A 91 15.67 -19.66 2.64
C LEU A 91 15.68 -19.22 4.11
N CYS A 92 16.26 -18.06 4.37
CA CYS A 92 16.27 -17.45 5.69
C CYS A 92 15.02 -16.60 5.88
N TYR A 93 14.29 -16.80 6.98
CA TYR A 93 13.05 -16.06 7.25
C TYR A 93 13.17 -15.13 8.45
N ARG A 94 12.43 -14.03 8.38
CA ARG A 94 12.13 -13.19 9.53
C ARG A 94 10.67 -12.78 9.47
N SER A 95 9.95 -12.98 10.57
CA SER A 95 8.53 -12.60 10.67
C SER A 95 8.35 -11.45 11.66
N VAL A 96 7.58 -10.45 11.24
CA VAL A 96 7.14 -9.30 12.03
C VAL A 96 5.63 -9.34 12.09
N GLN A 97 5.09 -9.55 13.30
CA GLN A 97 3.66 -9.68 13.53
C GLN A 97 3.03 -8.28 13.59
N VAL A 98 2.31 -7.92 12.53
CA VAL A 98 1.72 -6.59 12.35
C VAL A 98 0.35 -6.71 11.68
N SER A 99 -0.66 -6.13 12.31
CA SER A 99 -2.02 -5.98 11.77
C SER A 99 -2.09 -4.91 10.66
N ASP A 100 -2.95 -5.09 9.66
CA ASP A 100 -3.14 -4.09 8.59
C ASP A 100 -4.18 -3.02 8.96
N THR A 101 -3.99 -2.38 10.12
CA THR A 101 -4.94 -1.37 10.61
C THR A 101 -4.26 0.00 10.68
N PRO A 102 -5.00 1.10 10.48
CA PRO A 102 -4.43 2.45 10.58
C PRO A 102 -3.84 2.81 11.96
N GLY A 103 -4.23 2.10 13.01
CA GLY A 103 -3.73 2.30 14.37
C GLY A 103 -2.47 1.51 14.71
N GLU A 104 -2.07 0.56 13.86
CA GLU A 104 -0.89 -0.27 14.08
C GLU A 104 0.40 0.53 13.86
N ASP A 105 1.40 0.37 14.72
CA ASP A 105 2.63 1.17 14.70
C ASP A 105 3.75 0.42 13.97
N LEU A 106 3.67 0.40 12.65
CA LEU A 106 4.57 -0.37 11.80
C LEU A 106 5.99 0.23 11.77
N VAL A 107 6.15 1.56 11.89
CA VAL A 107 7.48 2.20 11.89
C VAL A 107 8.30 1.80 13.12
N ALA A 108 7.67 1.49 14.26
CA ALA A 108 8.41 0.94 15.40
C ALA A 108 9.12 -0.40 15.11
N HIS A 109 8.72 -1.11 14.06
CA HIS A 109 9.36 -2.35 13.62
C HIS A 109 10.44 -2.14 12.55
N PHE A 110 10.57 -0.92 11.98
CA PHE A 110 11.50 -0.65 10.89
C PHE A 110 12.94 -1.04 11.21
N ARG A 111 13.42 -0.82 12.43
CA ARG A 111 14.79 -1.22 12.80
C ARG A 111 15.03 -2.72 12.55
N ARG A 112 14.13 -3.57 13.05
CA ARG A 112 14.22 -5.03 12.88
C ARG A 112 14.11 -5.46 11.42
N CYS A 113 13.27 -4.79 10.64
CA CYS A 113 13.12 -5.02 9.20
C CYS A 113 14.39 -4.62 8.44
N PHE A 114 14.91 -3.43 8.70
CA PHE A 114 16.07 -2.87 8.01
C PHE A 114 17.34 -3.66 8.33
N ASP A 115 17.52 -4.06 9.59
CA ASP A 115 18.63 -4.93 9.99
C ASP A 115 18.61 -6.25 9.19
N PHE A 116 17.43 -6.85 8.96
CA PHE A 116 17.32 -8.06 8.14
C PHE A 116 17.70 -7.83 6.69
N ILE A 117 17.21 -6.72 6.11
CA ILE A 117 17.49 -6.40 4.72
C ILE A 117 19.00 -6.18 4.54
N ARG A 118 19.63 -5.49 5.50
CA ARG A 118 21.08 -5.32 5.53
C ARG A 118 21.84 -6.64 5.65
N GLU A 119 21.48 -7.49 6.59
CA GLU A 119 22.14 -8.80 6.80
C GLU A 119 22.11 -9.65 5.50
N ALA A 120 20.98 -9.63 4.80
CA ALA A 120 20.85 -10.29 3.51
C ALA A 120 21.76 -9.66 2.44
N HIS A 121 21.81 -8.33 2.35
CA HIS A 121 22.69 -7.63 1.41
C HIS A 121 24.18 -7.87 1.72
N GLU A 122 24.56 -7.87 2.99
CA GLU A 122 25.93 -8.13 3.48
C GLU A 122 26.38 -9.57 3.18
N SER A 123 25.46 -10.54 3.19
CA SER A 123 25.73 -11.91 2.74
C SER A 123 25.66 -12.09 1.20
N GLY A 124 25.42 -11.01 0.46
CA GLY A 124 25.32 -11.01 -1.00
C GLY A 124 23.98 -11.51 -1.55
N GLY A 125 23.01 -11.81 -0.67
CA GLY A 125 21.69 -12.33 -1.00
C GLY A 125 20.66 -11.27 -1.39
N SER A 126 19.50 -11.74 -1.86
CA SER A 126 18.33 -10.90 -2.17
C SER A 126 17.18 -11.15 -1.22
N VAL A 127 16.40 -10.10 -0.96
CA VAL A 127 15.30 -10.12 0.02
C VAL A 127 13.96 -9.95 -0.67
N LEU A 128 13.02 -10.84 -0.37
CA LEU A 128 11.59 -10.59 -0.59
C LEU A 128 10.99 -10.02 0.69
N VAL A 129 10.35 -8.85 0.60
CA VAL A 129 9.47 -8.33 1.65
C VAL A 129 8.03 -8.53 1.23
N HIS A 130 7.29 -9.36 1.97
CA HIS A 130 5.90 -9.66 1.64
C HIS A 130 4.98 -9.56 2.85
N CYS A 131 3.69 -9.41 2.57
CA CYS A 131 2.61 -9.56 3.54
C CYS A 131 1.56 -10.50 2.94
N VAL A 132 0.29 -10.38 3.32
CA VAL A 132 -0.78 -11.20 2.73
C VAL A 132 -1.00 -10.85 1.25
N ALA A 133 -1.44 -9.62 0.96
CA ALA A 133 -1.77 -9.18 -0.40
C ALA A 133 -0.64 -8.43 -1.13
N GLY A 134 0.48 -8.15 -0.46
CA GLY A 134 1.54 -7.31 -1.02
C GLY A 134 1.12 -5.86 -1.32
N VAL A 135 0.06 -5.35 -0.68
CA VAL A 135 -0.53 -4.03 -0.96
C VAL A 135 -0.09 -2.96 0.04
N SER A 136 -0.15 -3.25 1.35
CA SER A 136 -0.08 -2.23 2.40
C SER A 136 1.12 -2.39 3.34
N ARG A 137 1.17 -3.45 4.15
CA ARG A 137 2.23 -3.67 5.17
C ARG A 137 3.63 -3.82 4.56
N SER A 138 3.80 -4.73 3.59
CA SER A 138 5.09 -4.92 2.92
C SER A 138 5.51 -3.67 2.16
N ALA A 139 4.58 -3.03 1.44
CA ALA A 139 4.80 -1.78 0.74
C ALA A 139 5.30 -0.68 1.68
N THR A 140 4.71 -0.56 2.87
CA THR A 140 5.15 0.41 3.90
C THR A 140 6.58 0.15 4.36
N VAL A 141 6.96 -1.11 4.61
CA VAL A 141 8.33 -1.45 5.01
C VAL A 141 9.33 -1.16 3.89
N VAL A 142 8.99 -1.52 2.65
CA VAL A 142 9.84 -1.25 1.48
C VAL A 142 10.01 0.25 1.25
N MET A 143 8.92 1.03 1.32
CA MET A 143 8.99 2.50 1.20
C MET A 143 9.84 3.10 2.33
N GLY A 144 9.63 2.67 3.57
CA GLY A 144 10.44 3.11 4.72
C GLY A 144 11.93 2.80 4.53
N TRP A 145 12.27 1.63 4.01
CA TRP A 145 13.64 1.26 3.68
C TRP A 145 14.23 2.18 2.62
N LEU A 146 13.50 2.44 1.53
CA LEU A 146 13.95 3.32 0.46
C LEU A 146 14.18 4.76 0.96
N MET A 147 13.27 5.27 1.79
CA MET A 147 13.41 6.58 2.44
C MET A 147 14.68 6.63 3.30
N TRP A 148 14.89 5.63 4.16
CA TRP A 148 16.04 5.57 5.05
C TRP A 148 17.37 5.39 4.31
N ARG A 149 17.42 4.49 3.32
CA ARG A 149 18.65 4.07 2.64
C ARG A 149 19.12 5.05 1.57
N HIS A 150 18.17 5.71 0.90
CA HIS A 150 18.43 6.58 -0.25
C HIS A 150 18.00 8.03 -0.03
N HIS A 151 17.56 8.38 1.18
CA HIS A 151 17.08 9.71 1.53
C HIS A 151 15.93 10.20 0.65
N LEU A 152 15.05 9.27 0.23
CA LEU A 152 13.87 9.61 -0.54
C LEU A 152 12.79 10.22 0.36
N SER A 153 12.02 11.15 -0.19
CA SER A 153 10.71 11.52 0.36
C SER A 153 9.73 10.34 0.31
N ALA A 154 8.67 10.41 1.11
CA ALA A 154 7.61 9.40 1.08
C ALA A 154 6.99 9.24 -0.33
N ASP A 155 6.79 10.35 -1.04
CA ASP A 155 6.25 10.35 -2.41
C ASP A 155 7.21 9.75 -3.44
N GLU A 156 8.52 9.98 -3.31
CA GLU A 156 9.53 9.35 -4.17
C GLU A 156 9.62 7.85 -3.93
N ALA A 157 9.59 7.43 -2.66
CA ALA A 157 9.57 6.03 -2.29
C ALA A 157 8.29 5.34 -2.81
N PHE A 158 7.12 5.98 -2.63
CA PHE A 158 5.85 5.50 -3.16
C PHE A 158 5.90 5.31 -4.68
N ARG A 159 6.30 6.34 -5.43
CA ARG A 159 6.41 6.28 -6.90
C ARG A 159 7.35 5.18 -7.37
N ARG A 160 8.43 4.91 -6.64
CA ARG A 160 9.37 3.83 -6.98
C ARG A 160 8.73 2.44 -6.83
N VAL A 161 8.01 2.20 -5.74
CA VAL A 161 7.31 0.92 -5.53
C VAL A 161 6.14 0.79 -6.50
N HIS A 162 5.34 1.84 -6.66
CA HIS A 162 4.17 1.85 -7.54
C HIS A 162 4.51 1.57 -9.00
N ARG A 163 5.71 1.97 -9.47
CA ARG A 163 6.16 1.68 -10.84
C ARG A 163 6.24 0.18 -11.14
N VAL A 164 6.57 -0.64 -10.15
CA VAL A 164 6.74 -2.09 -10.33
C VAL A 164 5.56 -2.89 -9.79
N ARG A 165 4.71 -2.27 -8.96
CA ARG A 165 3.51 -2.88 -8.39
C ARG A 165 2.41 -1.81 -8.25
N PRO A 166 1.65 -1.50 -9.33
CA PRO A 166 0.71 -0.36 -9.39
C PRO A 166 -0.38 -0.36 -8.31
N TRP A 167 -0.69 -1.52 -7.74
CA TRP A 167 -1.73 -1.68 -6.74
C TRP A 167 -1.30 -1.48 -5.30
N VAL A 168 -0.04 -1.10 -5.07
CA VAL A 168 0.40 -0.77 -3.73
C VAL A 168 -0.38 0.41 -3.17
N MET A 169 -0.92 0.20 -1.98
CA MET A 169 -1.76 1.17 -1.31
C MET A 169 -1.61 0.97 0.20
N PRO A 170 -0.51 1.49 0.81
CA PRO A 170 -0.39 1.55 2.26
C PRO A 170 -1.65 2.14 2.87
N ASN A 171 -2.16 1.56 3.96
CA ASN A 171 -3.35 2.10 4.61
C ASN A 171 -3.11 3.56 5.08
N PRO A 172 -4.17 4.35 5.34
CA PRO A 172 -4.02 5.77 5.70
C PRO A 172 -3.16 6.04 6.93
N GLY A 173 -3.13 5.12 7.91
CA GLY A 173 -2.29 5.24 9.09
C GLY A 173 -0.82 5.07 8.77
N PHE A 174 -0.48 4.07 7.95
CA PHE A 174 0.88 3.83 7.50
C PHE A 174 1.41 4.96 6.62
N ARG A 175 0.58 5.57 5.76
CA ARG A 175 0.99 6.75 4.98
C ARG A 175 1.39 7.92 5.89
N LYS A 176 0.56 8.24 6.89
CA LYS A 176 0.87 9.26 7.90
C LYS A 176 2.15 8.95 8.68
N GLN A 177 2.37 7.68 8.99
CA GLN A 177 3.60 7.27 9.67
C GLN A 177 4.84 7.44 8.78
N LEU A 178 4.76 7.13 7.49
CA LEU A 178 5.85 7.37 6.52
C LEU A 178 6.14 8.88 6.37
N GLU A 179 5.11 9.70 6.19
CA GLU A 179 5.24 11.16 6.15
C GLU A 179 5.96 11.68 7.40
N ARG A 180 5.49 11.28 8.58
CA ARG A 180 6.08 11.68 9.86
C ARG A 180 7.50 11.14 10.04
N PHE A 181 7.78 9.93 9.59
CA PHE A 181 9.14 9.37 9.57
C PHE A 181 10.07 10.22 8.69
N GLY A 182 9.59 10.68 7.54
CA GLY A 182 10.28 11.64 6.67
C GLY A 182 10.57 12.97 7.36
N GLU A 183 9.58 13.57 8.03
CA GLU A 183 9.73 14.83 8.80
C GLU A 183 10.78 14.73 9.91
N LEU A 184 10.94 13.54 10.51
CA LEU A 184 11.96 13.27 11.52
C LEU A 184 13.36 13.03 10.89
N GLY A 185 13.48 13.15 9.56
CA GLY A 185 14.72 12.92 8.82
C GLY A 185 15.05 11.44 8.67
N CYS A 186 14.03 10.58 8.60
CA CYS A 186 14.16 9.12 8.57
C CYS A 186 14.96 8.56 9.76
N ASP A 187 14.91 9.23 10.91
CA ASP A 187 15.67 8.85 12.11
C ASP A 187 14.79 8.02 13.06
N LEU A 188 15.11 6.72 13.18
CA LEU A 188 14.39 5.79 14.04
C LEU A 188 14.50 6.13 15.54
N SER A 189 15.57 6.82 15.96
CA SER A 189 15.72 7.27 17.34
C SER A 189 14.70 8.36 17.67
N LYS A 190 14.50 9.30 16.74
CA LYS A 190 13.48 10.35 16.87
C LYS A 190 12.06 9.80 16.78
N TRP A 191 11.83 8.79 15.93
CA TRP A 191 10.54 8.09 15.89
C TRP A 191 10.19 7.50 17.26
N THR A 192 11.15 6.82 17.88
CA THR A 192 10.96 6.20 19.20
C THR A 192 10.55 7.24 20.24
N ALA A 193 11.23 8.40 20.27
CA ALA A 193 10.89 9.49 21.17
C ALA A 193 9.51 10.09 20.88
N TRP A 194 9.17 10.32 19.60
CA TRP A 194 7.88 10.89 19.20
C TRP A 194 6.70 9.96 19.52
N ARG A 195 6.86 8.64 19.33
CA ARG A 195 5.81 7.67 19.60
C ARG A 195 5.30 7.73 21.05
N HIS A 196 6.18 7.95 22.01
CA HIS A 196 5.78 8.08 23.41
C HIS A 196 4.82 9.26 23.62
N VAL A 197 4.96 10.33 22.82
CA VAL A 197 4.03 11.47 22.84
C VAL A 197 2.71 11.13 22.15
N TRP A 198 2.76 10.40 21.03
CA TRP A 198 1.57 10.03 20.24
C TRP A 198 0.60 9.06 20.94
N ARG A 199 1.12 8.12 21.75
CA ARG A 199 0.29 7.20 22.55
C ARG A 199 -0.29 7.80 23.83
N GLU A 200 0.26 8.93 24.30
CA GLU A 200 -0.14 9.56 25.57
C GLU A 200 -1.02 10.80 25.41
N GLU A 201 -1.41 11.19 24.19
CA GLU A 201 -2.51 12.14 24.00
C GLU A 201 -3.81 11.49 24.52
N PRO A 202 -4.34 11.91 25.68
CA PRO A 202 -5.59 11.36 26.16
C PRO A 202 -6.69 11.87 25.21
N LEU A 203 -7.66 11.01 24.90
CA LEU A 203 -8.86 11.34 24.11
C LEU A 203 -9.59 12.64 24.56
N THR A 204 -9.26 13.16 25.73
CA THR A 204 -9.74 14.44 26.27
C THR A 204 -9.21 15.67 25.54
N LEU A 205 -7.98 15.67 25.00
CA LEU A 205 -7.41 16.83 24.29
C LEU A 205 -7.93 16.95 22.85
N VAL A 206 -8.27 15.83 22.22
CA VAL A 206 -8.92 15.81 20.89
C VAL A 206 -10.31 16.44 20.96
N LEU A 207 -11.08 16.21 22.01
CA LEU A 207 -12.39 16.86 22.18
C LEU A 207 -12.28 18.37 22.46
N GLN A 208 -11.24 18.80 23.19
CA GLN A 208 -11.00 20.22 23.46
C GLN A 208 -10.53 20.99 22.23
N SER A 209 -9.79 20.36 21.31
CA SER A 209 -9.38 21.01 20.04
C SER A 209 -10.54 21.13 19.05
N PHE A 210 -11.49 20.17 19.04
CA PHE A 210 -12.74 20.31 18.30
C PHE A 210 -13.64 21.43 18.85
N GLN A 211 -13.75 21.58 20.17
CA GLN A 211 -14.54 22.64 20.81
C GLN A 211 -13.93 24.05 20.60
N ARG A 212 -12.60 24.16 20.53
CA ARG A 212 -11.93 25.44 20.22
C ARG A 212 -12.08 25.85 18.74
N SER A 213 -12.22 24.89 17.82
CA SER A 213 -12.42 25.18 16.40
C SER A 213 -13.84 25.68 16.09
N THR A 214 -14.85 25.22 16.84
CA THR A 214 -16.23 25.73 16.74
C THR A 214 -16.48 27.04 17.50
N ALA A 215 -15.52 27.51 18.31
CA ALA A 215 -15.68 28.72 19.12
C ALA A 215 -15.18 30.02 18.45
N ILE A 216 -14.66 29.97 17.21
CA ILE A 216 -14.17 31.17 16.49
C ILE A 216 -15.25 31.78 15.58
N SER A 217 -16.43 31.17 15.46
CA SER A 217 -17.56 31.76 14.72
C SER A 217 -18.76 32.04 15.62
N GLY A 218 -18.76 33.22 16.24
CA GLY A 218 -19.95 33.90 16.73
C GLY A 218 -20.35 33.59 18.17
N LEU A 219 -20.29 34.60 19.04
CA LEU A 219 -21.49 35.36 19.43
C LEU A 219 -21.10 36.53 20.34
N ASN A 220 -21.92 37.56 20.25
CA ASN A 220 -21.75 38.89 20.82
C ASN A 220 -21.81 38.90 22.35
N GLY A 221 -21.32 40.01 22.91
CA GLY A 221 -21.04 40.19 24.32
C GLY A 221 -22.22 40.10 25.27
N GLU A 222 -21.90 39.65 26.47
CA GLU A 222 -22.62 39.89 27.73
C GLU A 222 -21.55 40.00 28.84
N PRO A 223 -21.63 40.95 29.78
CA PRO A 223 -20.64 41.11 30.83
C PRO A 223 -20.84 40.08 31.96
N LEU A 224 -19.72 39.62 32.53
CA LEU A 224 -19.69 38.72 33.68
C LEU A 224 -20.34 39.36 34.93
N PRO A 225 -21.11 38.62 35.74
CA PRO A 225 -21.58 39.11 37.03
C PRO A 225 -20.43 39.10 38.05
N SER A 226 -20.43 40.13 38.90
CA SER A 226 -19.45 40.36 39.95
C SER A 226 -19.70 39.52 41.21
N LEU A 227 -18.59 38.99 41.75
CA LEU A 227 -18.33 38.34 43.04
C LEU A 227 -18.96 36.96 43.28
#